data_AF-A0AAF0CFA2-F1
#
_entry.id   AF-A0AAF0CFA2-F1
#
_cell.length_a   1.000
_cell.length_b   1.000
_cell.length_c   1.000
_cell.angle_alpha   90.00
_cell.angle_beta   90.00
_cell.angle_gamma   90.00
#
_symmetry.space_group_name_H-M   'P 1'
#
loop_
_entity.id
_entity.type
_entity.pdbx_description
1 polymer ?
#
loop_
_entity_poly.entity_id
_entity_poly.type
_entity_poly.pdbx_seq_one_letter_code
_entity_poly.pdbx_strand_id
1 'polypeptide(L)' 'MSDKKNMAGGGVAAGMGAGIAIGVGIGAAMNNLAIGIAIGVAIGAGIGAAMKKNSNSDKNE' A
#
# COMPACT_ATOMS: atom_id res chain seq x y z
N MET A 1 4.14 -6.57 29.06
CA MET A 1 3.41 -5.62 28.20
C MET A 1 4.06 -5.71 26.84
N SER A 2 3.48 -6.51 25.95
CA SER A 2 3.96 -6.68 24.58
C SER A 2 2.80 -6.29 23.70
N ASP A 3 2.71 -4.99 23.41
CA ASP A 3 1.76 -4.41 22.49
C ASP A 3 1.94 -5.03 21.10
N LYS A 4 1.30 -6.19 20.89
CA LYS A 4 0.99 -6.71 19.58
C LYS A 4 -0.03 -5.74 18.99
N LYS A 5 0.47 -4.64 18.43
CA LYS A 5 -0.30 -3.69 17.64
C LYS A 5 -0.80 -4.45 16.43
N ASN A 6 -1.98 -5.05 16.57
CA ASN A 6 -2.73 -5.68 15.50
C ASN A 6 -3.10 -4.60 14.49
N MET A 7 -2.17 -4.26 13.59
CA MET A 7 -2.45 -3.37 12.48
C MET A 7 -3.18 -4.17 11.41
N ALA A 8 -4.48 -4.40 11.60
CA ALA A 8 -5.37 -4.85 10.54
C ALA A 8 -5.35 -3.89 9.31
N GLY A 9 -4.74 -2.71 9.45
CA GLY A 9 -4.39 -1.78 8.37
C GLY A 9 -2.91 -1.72 7.97
N GLY A 10 -2.04 -2.58 8.51
CA GLY A 10 -0.59 -2.55 8.27
C GLY A 10 -0.22 -2.83 6.82
N GLY A 11 -0.88 -3.81 6.18
CA GLY A 11 -0.69 -4.09 4.76
C GLY A 11 -1.14 -2.94 3.85
N VAL A 12 -2.23 -2.27 4.19
CA VAL A 12 -2.72 -1.10 3.43
C VAL A 12 -1.79 0.10 3.62
N ALA A 13 -1.34 0.38 4.85
CA ALA A 13 -0.40 1.46 5.13
C ALA A 13 0.97 1.23 4.46
N ALA A 14 1.48 -0.01 4.49
CA ALA A 14 2.72 -0.38 3.81
C ALA A 14 2.57 -0.30 2.28
N GLY A 15 1.46 -0.80 1.74
CA GLY A 15 1.14 -0.68 0.31
C GLY A 15 1.05 0.78 -0.14
N MET A 16 0.37 1.63 0.63
CA MET A 16 0.30 3.07 0.34
C MET A 16 1.65 3.76 0.41
N GLY A 17 2.45 3.49 1.45
CA GLY A 17 3.79 4.09 1.56
C GLY A 17 4.69 3.74 0.38
N ALA A 18 4.71 2.46 -0.02
CA ALA A 18 5.44 2.01 -1.19
C ALA A 18 4.90 2.60 -2.50
N GLY A 19 3.58 2.59 -2.68
CA GLY A 19 2.91 3.14 -3.86
C GLY A 19 3.16 4.64 -4.04
N ILE A 20 3.07 5.44 -2.97
CA ILE A 20 3.35 6.88 -2.99
C ILE A 20 4.81 7.14 -3.36
N ALA A 21 5.77 6.41 -2.76
CA ALA A 21 7.19 6.58 -3.06
C ALA A 21 7.50 6.31 -4.55
N ILE A 22 6.94 5.23 -5.10
CA ILE A 22 7.07 4.88 -6.53
C ILE A 22 6.38 5.94 -7.40
N GLY A 23 5.15 6.31 -7.06
CA GLY A 23 4.34 7.27 -7.82
C GLY A 23 4.98 8.67 -7.87
N VAL A 24 5.55 9.14 -6.77
CA VAL A 24 6.29 10.41 -6.74
C VAL A 24 7.55 10.33 -7.60
N GLY A 25 8.31 9.24 -7.56
CA GLY A 25 9.48 9.04 -8.41
C GLY A 25 9.13 9.07 -9.90
N ILE A 26 8.06 8.37 -10.30
CA ILE A 26 7.56 8.35 -11.68
C ILE A 26 7.02 9.73 -12.08
N GLY A 27 6.21 10.36 -11.22
CA GLY A 27 5.64 11.68 -11.48
C GLY A 27 6.69 12.77 -11.62
N ALA A 28 7.76 12.70 -10.81
CA ALA A 28 8.91 13.59 -10.93
C ALA A 28 9.66 13.36 -12.26
N ALA A 29 9.87 12.11 -12.67
CA ALA A 29 10.52 11.79 -13.95
C ALA A 29 9.68 12.24 -15.16
N MET A 30 8.36 12.17 -15.06
CA MET A 30 7.42 12.60 -16.11
C MET A 30 7.08 14.09 -16.07
N ASN A 31 7.63 14.85 -15.11
CA ASN A 31 7.24 16.23 -14.82
C ASN A 31 5.71 16.40 -14.65
N ASN A 32 5.04 15.36 -14.17
CA ASN A 32 3.59 15.31 -13.95
C ASN A 32 3.29 14.51 -12.68
N LEU A 33 3.31 15.22 -11.55
CA LEU A 33 3.01 14.64 -10.24
C LEU A 33 1.56 14.14 -10.13
N ALA A 34 0.61 14.74 -10.86
CA ALA A 34 -0.78 14.30 -10.81
C ALA A 34 -0.93 12.86 -11.32
N ILE A 35 -0.31 12.53 -12.46
CA ILE A 35 -0.29 11.17 -12.99
C ILE A 35 0.52 10.24 -12.08
N GLY A 36 1.69 10.69 -11.60
CA GLY A 36 2.51 9.91 -10.69
C GLY A 36 1.79 9.49 -9.41
N ILE A 37 1.09 10.44 -8.75
CA ILE A 37 0.30 10.18 -7.55
C ILE A 37 -0.88 9.25 -7.87
N ALA A 38 -1.59 9.45 -8.98
CA ALA A 38 -2.71 8.59 -9.38
C ALA A 38 -2.25 7.12 -9.58
N ILE A 39 -1.13 6.91 -10.28
CA ILE A 39 -0.53 5.60 -10.48
C ILE A 39 -0.04 5.02 -9.15
N GLY A 40 0.65 5.82 -8.33
CA GLY A 40 1.17 5.40 -7.04
C GLY A 40 0.09 4.95 -6.07
N VAL A 41 -1.03 5.69 -6.01
CA VAL A 41 -2.20 5.33 -5.19
C VAL A 41 -2.86 4.05 -5.73
N ALA A 42 -3.01 3.90 -7.05
CA ALA A 42 -3.57 2.69 -7.64
C ALA A 42 -2.71 1.44 -7.32
N ILE A 43 -1.40 1.54 -7.48
CA ILE A 43 -0.45 0.46 -7.14
C ILE A 43 -0.49 0.17 -5.64
N GLY A 44 -0.39 1.20 -4.80
CA GLY A 44 -0.39 1.05 -3.35
C GLY A 44 -1.69 0.47 -2.81
N ALA A 45 -2.84 0.84 -3.41
CA ALA A 45 -4.15 0.27 -3.08
C ALA A 45 -4.23 -1.19 -3.49
N GLY A 46 -3.77 -1.52 -4.70
CA GLY A 46 -3.73 -2.90 -5.20
C GLY A 46 -2.88 -3.81 -4.31
N ILE A 47 -1.67 -3.39 -3.97
CA ILE A 47 -0.77 -4.13 -3.07
C ILE A 47 -1.39 -4.26 -1.67
N GLY A 48 -1.88 -3.15 -1.10
CA GLY A 48 -2.50 -3.15 0.22
C GLY A 48 -3.74 -4.06 0.30
N ALA A 49 -4.57 -4.07 -0.75
CA ALA A 49 -5.73 -4.94 -0.87
C ALA A 49 -5.33 -6.42 -1.01
N ALA A 50 -4.30 -6.72 -1.81
CA ALA A 50 -3.78 -8.07 -1.99
C ALA A 50 -3.20 -8.64 -0.67
N MET A 51 -2.43 -7.83 0.06
CA MET A 51 -1.88 -8.22 1.37
C MET A 51 -2.99 -8.44 2.41
N LYS A 52 -4.03 -7.58 2.42
CA LYS A 52 -5.20 -7.75 3.29
C LYS A 52 -5.97 -9.05 3.00
N LYS A 53 -5.99 -9.51 1.74
CA LYS A 53 -6.59 -10.78 1.36
C LYS A 53 -5.82 -11.97 1.92
N ASN A 54 -4.48 -11.90 1.92
CA ASN A 54 -3.63 -12.99 2.41
C ASN A 54 -3.62 -13.10 3.95
N SER A 55 -3.81 -11.99 4.68
CA SER A 55 -3.89 -11.99 6.14
C SER A 55 -5.23 -12.50 6.71
N ASN A 56 -6.23 -12.74 5.86
CA ASN A 56 -7.55 -13.25 6.26
C ASN A 56 -7.77 -14.72 5.83
N SER A 57 -6.75 -15.36 5.28
CA SER A 57 -6.79 -16.80 4.95
C SER A 57 -6.32 -17.69 6.10
N ASP A 58 -5.85 -17.11 7.21
CA ASP A 58 -5.42 -17.82 8.44
C ASP A 58 -6.55 -17.90 9.50
N LYS A 59 -7.82 -17.94 9.07
CA LYS A 59 -8.98 -18.03 9.98
C LYS A 59 -10.11 -18.98 9.54
N ASN A 60 -9.81 -19.98 8.73
CA ASN A 60 -10.71 -21.13 8.58
C ASN A 60 -9.92 -22.41 8.81
N GLU A 61 -10.11 -22.98 10.01
CA GLU A 61 -10.15 -24.43 10.24
C GLU A 61 -11.22 -25.07 9.34
#